data_AF-A0A1I8I4G4-F1
#
_entry.id   AF-A0A1I8I4G4-F1
#
_cell.length_a   1.000
_cell.length_b   1.000
_cell.length_c   1.000
_cell.angle_alpha   90.00
_cell.angle_beta   90.00
_cell.angle_gamma   90.00
#
_symmetry.space_group_name_H-M   'P 1'
#
loop_
_entity.id
_entity.type
_entity.pdbx_description
1 polymer ?
#
loop_
_entity_poly.entity_id
_entity_poly.type
_entity_poly.pdbx_seq_one_letter_code
_entity_poly.pdbx_strand_id
1 'polypeptide(L)'
;MYQCTVTVIRRGLIGGIYSYLVVPEGRSFQYHATKTIFDVSFFIIISTIGLNIIFGIIVDTFSELRDAKWQADQDMRSSCFICSKGSHDFARCKGGFEKHVKSEHNLWSYLFYILYLEEKSRNEFTTIERYVWKLYQKKRTDYFPLYTSLTIKQEDEDAQMSAIVTCVSYLVGKRKELDIARQRELEQLRQRQWEARYAQSRRSRAARMHIQTVRAKQLASDVDD
;
A
#
# COMPACT_ATOMS: atom_id res chain seq x y z
N MET A 1 -24.83 15.42 -63.85
CA MET A 1 -24.83 16.36 -62.71
C MET A 1 -23.74 16.05 -61.68
N TYR A 2 -23.70 14.85 -61.10
CA TYR A 2 -22.73 14.48 -60.06
C TYR A 2 -21.25 14.64 -60.44
N GLN A 3 -20.89 14.38 -61.70
CA GLN A 3 -19.51 14.56 -62.20
C GLN A 3 -19.00 16.00 -62.04
N CYS A 4 -19.85 16.99 -62.29
CA CYS A 4 -19.51 18.40 -62.14
C CYS A 4 -19.31 18.77 -60.67
N THR A 5 -20.22 18.31 -59.78
CA THR A 5 -20.15 18.56 -58.34
C THR A 5 -18.89 17.96 -57.71
N VAL A 6 -18.56 16.71 -58.03
CA VAL A 6 -17.34 16.03 -57.53
C VAL A 6 -16.07 16.72 -58.04
N THR A 7 -16.06 17.16 -59.29
CA THR A 7 -14.92 17.89 -59.87
C THR A 7 -14.71 19.25 -59.19
N VAL A 8 -15.80 19.96 -58.90
CA VAL A 8 -15.80 21.23 -58.16
C VAL A 8 -15.24 21.06 -56.75
N ILE A 9 -15.67 20.04 -56.01
CA ILE A 9 -15.16 19.76 -54.65
C ILE A 9 -13.68 19.40 -54.71
N ARG A 10 -13.29 18.46 -55.60
CA ARG A 10 -11.90 17.99 -55.70
C ARG A 10 -10.93 19.09 -56.08
N ARG A 11 -11.22 19.86 -57.14
CA ARG A 11 -10.35 20.93 -57.61
C ARG A 11 -10.41 22.16 -56.70
N GLY A 12 -11.59 22.44 -56.15
CA GLY A 12 -11.81 23.52 -55.21
C GLY A 12 -11.03 23.36 -53.90
N LEU A 13 -10.93 22.14 -53.36
CA LEU A 13 -10.17 21.86 -52.14
C LEU A 13 -8.64 21.91 -52.36
N ILE A 14 -8.16 21.51 -53.54
CA ILE A 14 -6.71 21.40 -53.84
C ILE A 14 -6.09 22.74 -54.26
N GLY A 15 -6.77 23.53 -55.09
CA GLY A 15 -6.17 24.72 -55.72
C GLY A 15 -7.08 25.95 -55.79
N GLY A 16 -8.21 25.91 -55.08
CA GLY A 16 -9.22 26.98 -55.12
C GLY A 16 -10.07 26.95 -56.38
N ILE A 17 -11.37 27.19 -56.22
CA ILE A 17 -12.34 27.13 -57.32
C ILE A 17 -12.16 28.25 -58.36
N TYR A 18 -11.64 29.40 -57.93
CA TYR A 18 -11.38 30.57 -58.78
C TYR A 18 -10.33 30.28 -59.87
N SER A 19 -9.37 29.38 -59.61
CA SER A 19 -8.30 29.02 -60.56
C SER A 19 -8.78 28.17 -61.73
N TYR A 20 -9.88 27.42 -61.56
CA TYR A 20 -10.33 26.42 -62.55
C TYR A 20 -11.61 26.82 -63.29
N LEU A 21 -12.40 27.76 -62.76
CA LEU A 21 -13.59 28.29 -63.40
C LEU A 21 -13.32 29.69 -63.95
N VAL A 22 -12.67 29.73 -65.11
CA VAL A 22 -12.36 30.98 -65.83
C VAL A 22 -13.65 31.59 -66.37
N VAL A 23 -13.80 32.91 -66.19
CA VAL A 23 -14.92 33.67 -66.75
C VAL A 23 -14.64 33.97 -68.23
N PRO A 24 -15.53 33.60 -69.18
CA PRO A 24 -15.38 33.95 -70.59
C PRO A 24 -15.41 35.46 -70.82
N GLU A 25 -14.67 35.95 -71.81
CA GLU A 25 -14.67 37.36 -72.22
C GLU A 25 -16.06 37.83 -72.71
N GLY A 26 -16.41 39.08 -72.42
CA GLY A 26 -17.67 39.69 -72.88
C GLY A 26 -18.90 39.50 -71.97
N ARG A 27 -18.71 39.08 -70.71
CA ARG A 27 -19.80 38.98 -69.70
C ARG A 27 -20.00 40.29 -68.94
N SER A 28 -21.21 40.52 -68.44
CA SER A 28 -21.56 41.74 -67.70
C SER A 28 -20.88 41.78 -66.33
N PHE A 29 -20.64 42.98 -65.79
CA PHE A 29 -20.10 43.18 -64.44
C PHE A 29 -20.87 42.39 -63.35
N GLN A 30 -22.20 42.29 -63.51
CA GLN A 30 -23.07 41.51 -62.62
C GLN A 30 -22.69 40.02 -62.57
N TYR A 31 -22.28 39.43 -63.71
CA TYR A 31 -21.82 38.05 -63.76
C TYR A 31 -20.47 37.87 -63.03
N HIS A 32 -19.56 38.83 -63.18
CA HIS A 32 -18.30 38.81 -62.45
C HIS A 32 -18.52 38.93 -60.93
N ALA A 33 -19.39 39.83 -60.49
CA ALA A 33 -19.71 40.01 -59.07
C ALA A 33 -20.33 38.75 -58.46
N THR A 34 -21.32 38.15 -59.12
CA THR A 34 -21.96 36.91 -58.65
C THR A 34 -20.99 35.73 -58.58
N LYS A 35 -20.08 35.59 -59.56
CA LYS A 35 -19.03 34.58 -59.54
C LYS A 35 -18.03 34.78 -58.40
N THR A 36 -17.59 36.01 -58.14
CA THR A 36 -16.68 36.31 -57.04
C THR A 36 -17.29 36.01 -55.68
N ILE A 37 -18.57 36.36 -55.47
CA ILE A 37 -19.28 36.02 -54.23
C ILE A 37 -19.36 34.50 -54.05
N PHE A 38 -19.65 33.77 -55.13
CA PHE A 38 -19.66 32.31 -55.11
C PHE A 38 -18.28 31.74 -54.72
N ASP A 39 -17.19 32.21 -55.31
CA ASP A 39 -15.84 31.72 -55.01
C ASP A 39 -15.41 32.02 -53.57
N VAL A 40 -15.71 33.22 -53.06
CA VAL A 40 -15.42 33.60 -51.66
C VAL A 40 -16.25 32.78 -50.68
N SER A 41 -17.54 32.62 -50.93
CA SER A 41 -18.41 31.80 -50.08
C SER A 41 -17.97 30.33 -50.04
N PHE A 42 -17.57 29.77 -51.19
CA PHE A 42 -17.05 28.42 -51.30
C PHE A 42 -15.75 28.25 -50.52
N PHE A 43 -14.82 29.22 -50.61
CA PHE A 43 -13.57 29.19 -49.86
C PHE A 43 -13.80 29.22 -48.34
N ILE A 44 -14.69 30.08 -47.85
CA ILE A 44 -14.99 30.18 -46.41
C ILE A 44 -15.63 28.89 -45.90
N ILE A 45 -16.64 28.37 -46.60
CA ILE A 45 -17.42 27.23 -46.11
C ILE A 45 -16.61 25.93 -46.22
N ILE A 46 -16.06 25.62 -47.40
CA ILE A 46 -15.43 24.32 -47.66
C ILE A 46 -13.99 24.30 -47.16
N SER A 47 -13.19 25.31 -47.49
CA SER A 47 -11.77 25.32 -47.15
C SER A 47 -11.53 25.79 -45.72
N THR A 48 -12.10 26.92 -45.29
CA THR A 48 -11.84 27.42 -43.93
C THR A 48 -12.62 26.64 -42.87
N ILE A 49 -13.95 26.58 -42.97
CA ILE A 49 -14.77 25.91 -41.94
C ILE A 49 -14.61 24.38 -42.02
N GLY A 50 -14.73 23.80 -43.22
CA GLY A 50 -14.66 22.35 -43.41
C GLY A 50 -13.34 21.71 -42.96
N LEU A 51 -12.19 22.24 -43.41
CA LEU A 51 -10.88 21.69 -43.01
C LEU A 51 -10.60 21.87 -41.52
N ASN A 52 -11.02 23.00 -40.93
CA ASN A 52 -10.86 23.24 -39.50
C ASN A 52 -11.74 22.31 -38.65
N ILE A 53 -12.94 21.95 -39.12
CA ILE A 53 -13.77 20.93 -38.46
C ILE A 53 -13.08 19.56 -38.51
N ILE A 54 -12.58 19.15 -39.68
CA ILE A 54 -11.87 17.86 -39.82
C ILE A 54 -10.65 17.83 -38.91
N PHE A 55 -9.85 18.90 -38.91
CA PHE A 55 -8.70 19.02 -38.03
C PHE A 55 -9.11 19.01 -36.55
N GLY A 56 -10.21 19.68 -36.21
CA GLY A 56 -10.79 19.67 -34.87
C GLY A 56 -11.11 18.26 -34.39
N ILE A 57 -11.80 17.45 -35.21
CA ILE A 57 -12.13 16.05 -34.89
C ILE A 57 -10.85 15.22 -34.71
N ILE A 58 -9.85 15.41 -35.57
CA ILE A 58 -8.58 14.70 -35.48
C ILE A 58 -7.87 15.05 -34.15
N VAL A 59 -7.79 16.34 -33.79
CA VAL A 59 -7.15 16.78 -32.54
C VAL A 59 -7.91 16.26 -31.31
N ASP A 60 -9.23 16.31 -31.35
CA ASP A 60 -10.10 15.85 -30.26
C ASP A 60 -9.89 14.34 -30.00
N THR A 61 -9.98 13.52 -31.05
CA THR A 61 -9.72 12.07 -30.94
C THR A 61 -8.31 11.75 -30.45
N PHE A 62 -7.28 12.48 -30.88
CA PHE A 62 -5.93 12.31 -30.33
C PHE A 62 -5.81 12.72 -28.86
N SER A 63 -6.57 13.73 -28.42
CA SER A 63 -6.62 14.11 -27.00
C SER A 63 -7.26 13.00 -26.17
N GLU A 64 -8.39 12.44 -26.61
CA GLU A 64 -9.04 11.32 -25.93
C GLU A 64 -8.11 10.10 -25.82
N LEU A 65 -7.42 9.73 -26.90
CA LEU A 65 -6.45 8.62 -26.89
C LEU A 65 -5.31 8.85 -25.88
N ARG A 66 -4.82 10.09 -25.78
CA ARG A 66 -3.78 10.44 -24.80
C ARG A 66 -4.32 10.35 -23.38
N ASP A 67 -5.53 10.84 -23.13
CA ASP A 67 -6.14 10.83 -21.81
C ASP A 67 -6.45 9.40 -21.36
N ALA A 68 -6.94 8.54 -22.26
CA ALA A 68 -7.13 7.12 -22.01
C ALA A 68 -5.81 6.40 -21.64
N LYS A 69 -4.72 6.69 -22.38
CA LYS A 69 -3.38 6.17 -22.04
C LYS A 69 -2.93 6.66 -20.66
N TRP A 70 -3.10 7.94 -20.38
CA TRP A 70 -2.72 8.53 -19.10
C TRP A 70 -3.47 7.89 -17.93
N GLN A 71 -4.78 7.69 -18.08
CA GLN A 71 -5.62 7.02 -17.07
C GLN A 71 -5.15 5.58 -16.82
N ALA A 72 -4.87 4.81 -17.88
CA ALA A 72 -4.35 3.45 -17.73
C ALA A 72 -2.97 3.44 -17.02
N ASP A 73 -2.06 4.34 -17.40
CA ASP A 73 -0.74 4.45 -16.77
C ASP A 73 -0.84 4.90 -15.29
N GLN A 74 -1.82 5.75 -14.95
CA GLN A 74 -2.09 6.15 -13.57
C GLN A 74 -2.70 5.01 -12.74
N ASP A 75 -3.66 4.25 -13.29
CA ASP A 75 -4.25 3.12 -12.59
C ASP A 75 -3.17 2.08 -12.24
N MET A 76 -2.31 1.73 -13.21
CA MET A 76 -1.17 0.82 -13.01
C MET A 76 -0.17 1.28 -11.94
N ARG A 77 -0.07 2.58 -11.66
CA ARG A 77 0.80 3.14 -10.60
C ARG A 77 0.10 3.27 -9.25
N SER A 78 -1.22 3.40 -9.26
CA SER A 78 -2.03 3.67 -8.06
C SER A 78 -2.60 2.41 -7.44
N SER A 79 -2.83 1.36 -8.21
CA SER A 79 -3.44 0.11 -7.75
C SER A 79 -2.73 -1.11 -8.36
N CYS A 80 -2.68 -2.20 -7.61
CA CYS A 80 -2.12 -3.46 -8.12
C CYS A 80 -3.17 -4.18 -8.97
N PHE A 81 -2.82 -4.53 -10.22
CA PHE A 81 -3.71 -5.25 -11.14
C PHE A 81 -4.23 -6.61 -10.61
N ILE A 82 -3.43 -7.32 -9.81
CA ILE A 82 -3.76 -8.68 -9.36
C ILE A 82 -4.64 -8.70 -8.10
N CYS A 83 -4.34 -7.86 -7.12
CA CYS A 83 -5.04 -7.84 -5.83
C CYS A 83 -5.92 -6.61 -5.59
N SER A 84 -5.90 -5.63 -6.50
CA SER A 84 -6.70 -4.41 -6.43
C SER A 84 -6.45 -3.56 -5.16
N LYS A 85 -5.31 -3.75 -4.49
CA LYS A 85 -4.87 -2.91 -3.37
C LYS A 85 -4.18 -1.65 -3.87
N GLY A 86 -4.41 -0.54 -3.17
CA GLY A 86 -3.83 0.76 -3.52
C GLY A 86 -2.35 0.82 -3.15
N SER A 87 -1.58 1.62 -3.88
CA SER A 87 -0.15 1.85 -3.61
C SER A 87 0.10 2.43 -2.23
N HIS A 88 -0.84 3.23 -1.72
CA HIS A 88 -0.82 3.76 -0.35
C HIS A 88 -0.81 2.66 0.72
N ASP A 89 -1.49 1.53 0.50
CA ASP A 89 -1.55 0.44 1.47
C ASP A 89 -0.16 -0.19 1.70
N PHE A 90 0.71 -0.11 0.70
CA PHE A 90 2.08 -0.63 0.75
C PHE A 90 3.11 0.40 1.22
N ALA A 91 2.69 1.63 1.55
CA ALA A 91 3.60 2.66 2.03
C ALA A 91 4.29 2.26 3.35
N ARG A 92 3.65 1.42 4.16
CA ARG A 92 4.18 0.89 5.43
C ARG A 92 5.01 -0.38 5.26
N CYS A 93 4.93 -1.04 4.10
CA CYS A 93 5.55 -2.33 3.85
C CYS A 93 7.01 -2.19 3.41
N LYS A 94 7.88 -3.11 3.85
CA LYS A 94 9.29 -3.16 3.44
C LYS A 94 9.47 -3.39 1.93
N GLY A 95 9.87 -2.33 1.23
CA GLY A 95 10.15 -2.32 -0.21
C GLY A 95 9.04 -1.69 -1.06
N GLY A 96 7.95 -1.25 -0.44
CA GLY A 96 6.92 -0.44 -1.08
C GLY A 96 6.13 -1.15 -2.19
N PHE A 97 5.34 -0.36 -2.91
CA PHE A 97 4.44 -0.84 -3.96
C PHE A 97 5.18 -1.41 -5.17
N GLU A 98 6.32 -0.83 -5.56
CA GLU A 98 7.06 -1.25 -6.76
C GLU A 98 7.61 -2.68 -6.62
N LYS A 99 8.16 -3.01 -5.44
CA LYS A 99 8.62 -4.37 -5.13
C LYS A 99 7.44 -5.35 -5.16
N HIS A 100 6.31 -4.97 -4.58
CA HIS A 100 5.10 -5.80 -4.59
C HIS A 100 4.68 -6.15 -6.02
N VAL A 101 4.58 -5.17 -6.92
CA VAL A 101 4.19 -5.42 -8.33
C VAL A 101 5.25 -6.20 -9.10
N LYS A 102 6.55 -5.93 -8.89
CA LYS A 102 7.62 -6.57 -9.67
C LYS A 102 7.96 -7.99 -9.22
N SER A 103 7.95 -8.24 -7.91
CA SER A 103 8.46 -9.49 -7.33
C SER A 103 7.36 -10.43 -6.84
N GLU A 104 6.25 -9.90 -6.31
CA GLU A 104 5.17 -10.73 -5.76
C GLU A 104 4.03 -10.90 -6.78
N HIS A 105 3.53 -9.79 -7.31
CA HIS A 105 2.39 -9.74 -8.23
C HIS A 105 2.82 -9.41 -9.66
N ASN A 106 3.84 -10.12 -10.14
CA ASN A 106 4.34 -9.97 -11.50
C ASN A 106 3.36 -10.57 -12.52
N LEU A 107 2.78 -9.73 -13.39
CA LEU A 107 1.76 -10.15 -14.36
C LEU A 107 2.24 -11.29 -15.27
N TRP A 108 3.50 -11.24 -15.72
CA TRP A 108 4.06 -12.25 -16.61
C TRP A 108 4.20 -13.60 -15.93
N SER A 109 4.52 -13.60 -14.63
CA SER A 109 4.62 -14.84 -13.85
C SER A 109 3.27 -15.57 -13.77
N TYR A 110 2.17 -14.83 -13.63
CA TYR A 110 0.82 -15.43 -13.68
C TYR A 110 0.50 -15.99 -15.07
N LEU A 111 0.81 -15.25 -16.14
CA LEU A 111 0.59 -15.73 -17.51
C LEU A 111 1.40 -17.00 -17.81
N PHE A 112 2.70 -16.98 -17.49
CA PHE A 112 3.58 -18.13 -17.68
C PHE A 112 3.15 -19.33 -16.84
N TYR A 113 2.61 -19.11 -15.64
CA TYR A 113 2.10 -20.19 -14.82
C TYR A 113 0.89 -20.89 -15.46
N ILE A 114 -0.02 -20.16 -16.10
CA ILE A 114 -1.15 -20.76 -16.82
C ILE A 114 -0.65 -21.55 -18.03
N LEU A 115 0.25 -20.99 -18.84
CA LEU A 115 0.86 -21.70 -19.97
C LEU A 115 1.60 -22.98 -19.52
N TYR A 116 2.32 -22.89 -18.41
CA TYR A 116 3.00 -24.03 -17.79
C TYR A 116 2.02 -25.14 -17.38
N LEU A 117 0.86 -24.79 -16.82
CA LEU A 117 -0.17 -25.77 -16.46
C LEU A 117 -0.83 -26.40 -17.69
N GLU A 118 -0.93 -25.69 -18.80
CA GLU A 118 -1.47 -26.23 -20.06
C GLU A 118 -0.53 -27.26 -20.70
N GLU A 119 0.79 -27.04 -20.61
CA GLU A 119 1.80 -27.94 -21.18
C GLU A 119 2.12 -29.14 -20.29
N LYS A 120 2.11 -28.96 -18.96
CA LYS A 120 2.48 -30.01 -18.00
C LYS A 120 1.47 -31.16 -17.96
N SER A 121 1.99 -32.39 -17.80
CA SER A 121 1.16 -33.59 -17.67
C SER A 121 0.29 -33.57 -16.41
N ARG A 122 -1.00 -33.92 -16.57
CA ARG A 122 -2.00 -33.91 -15.48
C ARG A 122 -1.64 -34.82 -14.30
N ASN A 123 -0.89 -35.89 -14.56
CA ASN A 123 -0.47 -36.84 -13.53
C ASN A 123 0.65 -36.29 -12.62
N GLU A 124 1.39 -35.29 -13.10
CA GLU A 124 2.50 -34.66 -12.40
C GLU A 124 2.08 -33.40 -11.66
N PHE A 125 0.79 -33.05 -11.72
CA PHE A 125 0.28 -31.91 -10.97
C PHE A 125 0.38 -32.15 -9.47
N THR A 126 1.02 -31.21 -8.80
CA THR A 126 0.92 -31.06 -7.34
C THR A 126 -0.52 -30.75 -6.93
N THR A 127 -0.83 -30.89 -5.65
CA THR A 127 -2.17 -30.62 -5.12
C THR A 127 -2.65 -29.20 -5.44
N ILE A 128 -1.77 -28.21 -5.34
CA ILE A 128 -2.09 -26.80 -5.56
C ILE A 128 -2.30 -26.54 -7.06
N GLU A 129 -1.42 -27.06 -7.92
CA GLU A 129 -1.56 -26.95 -9.38
C GLU A 129 -2.87 -27.58 -9.86
N ARG A 130 -3.23 -28.76 -9.33
CA ARG A 130 -4.49 -29.44 -9.64
C ARG A 130 -5.70 -28.62 -9.21
N TYR A 131 -5.63 -27.94 -8.05
CA TYR A 131 -6.68 -27.04 -7.59
C TYR A 131 -6.87 -25.86 -8.56
N VAL A 132 -5.78 -25.18 -8.92
CA VAL A 132 -5.82 -24.06 -9.88
C VAL A 132 -6.34 -24.52 -11.24
N TRP A 133 -5.83 -25.65 -11.77
CA TRP A 133 -6.27 -26.22 -13.03
C TRP A 133 -7.77 -26.52 -13.06
N LYS A 134 -8.32 -27.07 -11.96
CA LYS A 134 -9.76 -27.35 -11.84
C LYS A 134 -10.60 -26.08 -11.88
N LEU A 135 -10.13 -24.98 -11.29
CA LEU A 135 -10.82 -23.69 -11.34
C LEU A 135 -10.69 -23.04 -12.73
N TYR A 136 -9.51 -23.10 -13.33
CA TYR A 136 -9.24 -22.61 -14.67
C TYR A 136 -10.15 -23.27 -15.72
N GLN A 137 -10.26 -24.61 -15.70
CA GLN A 137 -11.19 -25.37 -16.56
C GLN A 137 -12.65 -24.94 -16.39
N LYS A 138 -13.03 -24.51 -15.18
CA LYS A 138 -14.37 -23.99 -14.86
C LYS A 138 -14.54 -22.49 -15.13
N LYS A 139 -13.52 -21.84 -15.71
CA LYS A 139 -13.46 -20.38 -15.94
C LYS A 139 -13.71 -19.57 -14.66
N ARG A 140 -13.27 -20.08 -13.51
CA ARG A 140 -13.36 -19.41 -12.20
C ARG A 140 -12.00 -18.84 -11.82
N THR A 141 -11.98 -17.60 -11.35
CA THR A 141 -10.77 -16.83 -11.01
C THR A 141 -10.53 -16.73 -9.50
N ASP A 142 -11.19 -17.54 -8.68
CA ASP A 142 -11.13 -17.44 -7.21
C ASP A 142 -9.74 -17.74 -6.62
N TYR A 143 -8.82 -18.31 -7.41
CA TYR A 143 -7.45 -18.56 -6.99
C TYR A 143 -6.59 -17.29 -7.01
N PHE A 144 -7.04 -16.20 -7.64
CA PHE A 144 -6.36 -14.92 -7.60
C PHE A 144 -6.52 -14.26 -6.21
N PRO A 145 -5.46 -13.64 -5.67
CA PRO A 145 -5.50 -13.02 -4.34
C PRO A 145 -6.20 -11.65 -4.37
N LEU A 146 -7.51 -11.62 -4.59
CA LEU A 146 -8.30 -10.39 -4.60
C LEU A 146 -8.34 -9.75 -3.20
N TYR A 147 -8.05 -8.45 -3.12
CA TYR A 147 -8.04 -7.63 -1.91
C TYR A 147 -7.15 -8.13 -0.78
N THR A 148 -6.22 -9.05 -1.05
CA THR A 148 -5.28 -9.61 -0.08
C THR A 148 -3.86 -9.57 -0.66
N SER A 149 -2.87 -9.35 0.20
CA SER A 149 -1.47 -9.53 -0.13
C SER A 149 -0.75 -10.18 1.04
N LEU A 150 0.29 -10.97 0.74
CA LEU A 150 1.09 -11.63 1.76
C LEU A 150 1.85 -10.60 2.60
N THR A 151 2.41 -9.58 1.94
CA THR A 151 3.26 -8.56 2.57
C THR A 151 2.52 -7.67 3.54
N ILE A 152 1.26 -7.31 3.26
CA ILE A 152 0.45 -6.55 4.23
C ILE A 152 0.17 -7.42 5.46
N LYS A 153 -0.21 -8.70 5.26
CA LYS A 153 -0.47 -9.62 6.38
C LYS A 153 0.76 -9.83 7.25
N GLN A 154 1.93 -9.98 6.65
CA GLN A 154 3.19 -10.14 7.38
C GLN A 154 3.55 -8.90 8.19
N GLU A 155 3.38 -7.69 7.63
CA GLU A 155 3.63 -6.45 8.39
C GLU A 155 2.65 -6.29 9.56
N ASP A 156 1.37 -6.66 9.38
CA ASP A 156 0.39 -6.65 10.48
C ASP A 156 0.76 -7.65 11.58
N GLU A 157 1.20 -8.85 11.22
CA GLU A 157 1.67 -9.88 12.17
C GLU A 157 2.96 -9.45 12.89
N ASP A 158 3.92 -8.86 12.17
CA ASP A 158 5.17 -8.33 12.73
C ASP A 158 4.90 -7.19 13.72
N ALA A 159 3.96 -6.29 13.39
CA ALA A 159 3.55 -5.20 14.26
C ALA A 159 2.89 -5.74 15.55
N GLN A 160 2.02 -6.73 15.43
CA GLN A 160 1.41 -7.41 16.58
C GLN A 160 2.46 -8.11 17.45
N MET A 161 3.38 -8.84 16.83
CA MET A 161 4.49 -9.51 17.51
C MET A 161 5.35 -8.51 18.28
N SER A 162 5.70 -7.38 17.67
CA SER A 162 6.49 -6.32 18.31
C SER A 162 5.78 -5.72 19.53
N ALA A 163 4.47 -5.48 19.44
CA ALA A 163 3.66 -4.98 20.55
C ALA A 163 3.63 -5.99 21.72
N ILE A 164 3.44 -7.27 21.42
CA ILE A 164 3.47 -8.34 22.42
C ILE A 164 4.83 -8.41 23.11
N VAL A 165 5.94 -8.38 22.34
CA VAL A 165 7.30 -8.42 22.90
C VAL A 165 7.56 -7.25 23.84
N THR A 166 7.07 -6.05 23.50
CA THR A 166 7.19 -4.87 24.36
C THR A 166 6.39 -5.03 25.65
N CYS A 167 5.16 -5.54 25.57
CA CYS A 167 4.33 -5.80 26.76
C CYS A 167 4.97 -6.85 27.68
N VAL A 168 5.46 -7.96 27.12
CA VAL A 168 6.15 -9.01 27.88
C VAL A 168 7.41 -8.46 28.55
N SER A 169 8.20 -7.67 27.82
CA SER A 169 9.40 -7.04 28.37
C SER A 169 9.09 -6.13 29.57
N TYR A 170 8.00 -5.35 29.47
CA TYR A 170 7.50 -4.54 30.58
C TYR A 170 7.08 -5.39 31.79
N LEU A 171 6.29 -6.44 31.56
CA LEU A 171 5.82 -7.34 32.61
C LEU A 171 6.99 -8.04 33.33
N VAL A 172 7.97 -8.52 32.57
CA VAL A 172 9.19 -9.14 33.12
C VAL A 172 9.99 -8.12 33.94
N GLY A 173 10.14 -6.89 33.45
CA GLY A 173 10.76 -5.79 34.19
C GLY A 173 10.06 -5.51 35.52
N LYS A 174 8.73 -5.35 35.49
CA LYS A 174 7.93 -5.13 36.69
C LYS A 174 7.97 -6.28 37.68
N ARG A 175 7.94 -7.52 37.19
CA ARG A 175 8.08 -8.72 38.02
C ARG A 175 9.41 -8.69 38.77
N LYS A 176 10.51 -8.39 38.07
CA LYS A 176 11.85 -8.29 38.64
C LYS A 176 11.94 -7.20 39.71
N GLU A 177 11.35 -6.03 39.48
CA GLU A 177 11.28 -4.96 40.47
C GLU A 177 10.55 -5.38 41.75
N LEU A 178 9.37 -6.02 41.60
CA LEU A 178 8.57 -6.49 42.73
C LEU A 178 9.28 -7.60 43.51
N ASP A 179 9.95 -8.52 42.82
CA ASP A 179 10.70 -9.60 43.48
C ASP A 179 11.91 -9.03 44.24
N ILE A 180 12.61 -8.03 43.68
CA ILE A 180 13.69 -7.32 44.39
C ILE A 180 13.14 -6.56 45.62
N ALA A 181 12.00 -5.87 45.48
CA ALA A 181 11.37 -5.16 46.59
C ALA A 181 10.98 -6.14 47.72
N ARG A 182 10.37 -7.26 47.37
CA ARG A 182 10.01 -8.32 48.31
C ARG A 182 11.24 -8.91 49.02
N GLN A 183 12.34 -9.14 48.29
CA GLN A 183 13.58 -9.62 48.89
C GLN A 183 14.14 -8.63 49.92
N ARG A 184 14.14 -7.34 49.59
CA ARG A 184 14.57 -6.27 50.52
C ARG A 184 13.71 -6.22 51.76
N GLU A 185 12.39 -6.32 51.63
CA GLU A 185 11.47 -6.36 52.77
C GLU A 185 11.73 -7.56 53.68
N LEU A 186 11.91 -8.76 53.12
CA LEU A 186 12.21 -9.97 53.88
C LEU A 186 13.54 -9.86 54.63
N GLU A 187 14.54 -9.26 54.01
CA GLU A 187 15.85 -9.05 54.62
C GLU A 187 15.78 -8.05 55.78
N GLN A 188 15.05 -6.94 55.61
CA GLN A 188 14.74 -6.00 56.70
C GLN A 188 13.99 -6.67 57.85
N LEU A 189 13.00 -7.51 57.54
CA LEU A 189 12.21 -8.22 58.55
C LEU A 189 13.09 -9.20 59.33
N ARG A 190 13.99 -9.92 58.64
CA ARG A 190 14.97 -10.82 59.24
C ARG A 190 15.93 -10.07 60.16
N GLN A 191 16.41 -8.89 59.73
CA GLN A 191 17.28 -8.04 60.52
C GLN A 191 16.60 -7.58 61.81
N ARG A 192 15.36 -7.08 61.72
CA ARG A 192 14.56 -6.68 62.90
C ARG A 192 14.32 -7.84 63.87
N GLN A 193 14.01 -9.04 63.34
CA GLN A 193 13.84 -10.22 64.17
C GLN A 193 15.14 -10.62 64.89
N TRP A 194 16.28 -10.54 64.21
CA TRP A 194 17.57 -10.81 64.82
C TRP A 194 17.87 -9.81 65.95
N GLU A 195 17.69 -8.51 65.71
CA GLU A 195 17.88 -7.46 66.72
C GLU A 195 16.99 -7.67 67.96
N ALA A 196 15.71 -8.02 67.75
CA ALA A 196 14.78 -8.31 68.84
C ALA A 196 15.23 -9.52 69.68
N ARG A 197 15.64 -10.63 69.03
CA ARG A 197 16.18 -11.82 69.71
C ARG A 197 17.47 -11.49 70.45
N TYR A 198 18.33 -10.67 69.86
CA TYR A 198 19.60 -10.26 70.46
C TYR A 198 19.38 -9.35 71.67
N ALA A 199 18.46 -8.39 71.58
CA ALA A 199 18.04 -7.54 72.69
C ALA A 199 17.41 -8.34 73.83
N GLN A 200 16.55 -9.32 73.51
CA GLN A 200 15.95 -10.22 74.50
C GLN A 200 17.02 -11.06 75.20
N SER A 201 17.96 -11.63 74.45
CA SER A 201 19.09 -12.40 75.00
C SER A 201 20.00 -11.54 75.88
N ARG A 202 20.26 -10.28 75.50
CA ARG A 202 20.97 -9.29 76.32
C ARG A 202 20.22 -8.99 77.62
N ARG A 203 18.90 -8.75 77.56
CA ARG A 203 18.06 -8.52 78.74
C ARG A 203 18.07 -9.73 79.68
N SER A 204 17.97 -10.94 79.15
CA SER A 204 18.06 -12.18 79.93
C SER A 204 19.44 -12.39 80.57
N ARG A 205 20.54 -12.08 79.86
CA ARG A 205 21.90 -12.10 80.45
C ARG A 205 22.08 -11.05 81.53
N ALA A 206 21.59 -9.83 81.33
CA ALA A 206 21.61 -8.76 82.34
C ALA A 206 20.79 -9.15 83.58
N ALA A 207 19.60 -9.74 83.40
CA ALA A 207 18.78 -10.26 84.50
C ALA A 207 19.49 -11.39 85.25
N ARG A 208 20.15 -12.32 84.55
CA ARG A 208 20.95 -13.40 85.18
C ARG A 208 22.14 -12.86 85.97
N MET A 209 22.88 -11.89 85.42
CA MET A 209 23.97 -11.22 86.15
C MET A 209 23.44 -10.47 87.37
N HIS A 210 22.31 -9.76 87.23
CA HIS A 210 21.70 -9.05 88.35
C HIS A 210 21.29 -10.01 89.48
N ILE A 211 20.63 -11.13 89.15
CA ILE A 211 20.29 -12.19 90.11
C ILE A 211 21.55 -12.76 90.78
N GLN A 212 22.64 -13.00 90.02
CA GLN A 212 23.91 -13.47 90.59
C GLN A 212 24.54 -12.44 91.54
N THR A 213 24.49 -11.14 91.21
CA THR A 213 25.02 -10.07 92.08
C THR A 213 24.19 -9.87 93.34
N VAL A 214 22.86 -9.98 93.26
CA VAL A 214 21.96 -9.93 94.43
C VAL A 214 22.22 -11.14 95.33
N ARG A 215 22.33 -12.34 94.75
CA ARG A 215 22.65 -13.57 95.47
C ARG A 215 24.04 -13.53 96.12
N ALA A 216 25.04 -12.95 95.45
CA ALA A 216 26.39 -12.76 96.02
C ALA A 216 26.39 -11.75 97.18
N LYS A 217 25.58 -10.68 97.12
CA LYS A 217 25.40 -9.76 98.25
C LYS A 217 24.69 -10.40 99.44
N GLN A 218 23.68 -11.26 99.21
CA GLN A 218 23.02 -12.01 100.27
C GLN A 218 23.93 -13.05 100.92
N LEU A 219 24.77 -13.74 100.14
CA LEU A 219 25.80 -14.64 100.67
C LEU A 219 26.91 -13.91 101.43
N ALA A 220 27.19 -12.65 101.11
CA ALA A 220 28.15 -11.83 101.85
C ALA A 220 27.59 -11.29 103.17
N SER A 221 26.27 -11.05 103.26
CA SER A 221 25.62 -10.67 104.53
C SER A 221 25.44 -11.83 105.50
N ASP A 222 25.39 -13.08 105.01
CA ASP A 222 25.27 -14.29 105.85
C ASP A 222 26.62 -14.79 106.40
N VAL A 223 27.75 -14.13 106.09
CA VAL A 223 29.11 -14.49 106.57
C VAL A 223 29.60 -13.55 107.69
N ASP A 224 28.89 -12.45 107.94
CA ASP A 224 29.21 -11.45 108.98
C ASP A 224 28.34 -11.59 110.26
N ASP A 225 27.57 -12.67 110.40
CA ASP A 225 26.88 -13.13 111.64
C ASP A 225 27.43 -14.50 112.09
#